data_AF-A0A950VWA3-F1
#
_entry.id   AF-A0A950VWA3-F1
#
_cell.length_a   1.000
_cell.length_b   1.000
_cell.length_c   1.000
_cell.angle_alpha   90.00
_cell.angle_beta   90.00
_cell.angle_gamma   90.00
#
_symmetry.space_group_name_H-M   'P 1'
#
loop_
_entity.id
_entity.type
_entity.pdbx_description
1 polymer ?
#
loop_
_entity_poly.entity_id
_entity_poly.type
_entity_poly.pdbx_seq_one_letter_code
_entity_poly.pdbx_strand_id
1 'polypeptide(L)'
;MSREAIAAALARDDLWCGERLVAFSLASFADHENRSRPGTPAAAGRAGLARSRFLAARDQLVARSLIVVEDAASGRGRASTVALPFAETGPWWEGEINAERFESALGYSRSRGPARLLLAVMAALADEQGRVEGVTTERLCAAAGVADRTYRRARTALLGSGEVVLRSGSGGRGHTNGWEIPDPRANRVATAPARGRRVPPAPGARPLMATVAVPVAGERQDLDAVPAELAADARGRAAGAVKGGQDRTVSPETPAQTPAETPAPDARAGREPRTPEPLTPPAPLKGGAPLIVLLSRRRM
;
A
#
# COMPACT_ATOMS: atom_id res chain seq x y z
N MET A 1 -13.87 -12.83 -12.29
CA MET A 1 -13.21 -11.67 -11.68
C MET A 1 -13.47 -10.47 -12.56
N SER A 2 -13.89 -9.33 -12.03
CA SER A 2 -14.09 -8.13 -12.86
C SER A 2 -12.76 -7.56 -13.33
N ARG A 3 -12.57 -7.52 -14.66
CA ARG A 3 -11.49 -6.75 -15.30
C ARG A 3 -11.77 -5.25 -15.21
N GLU A 4 -13.04 -4.85 -15.23
CA GLU A 4 -13.49 -3.45 -15.16
C GLU A 4 -13.10 -2.81 -13.83
N ALA A 5 -13.25 -3.52 -12.70
CA ALA A 5 -12.84 -3.03 -11.38
C ALA A 5 -11.32 -2.82 -11.29
N ILE A 6 -10.53 -3.67 -11.97
CA ILE A 6 -9.07 -3.50 -12.03
C ILE A 6 -8.73 -2.31 -12.95
N ALA A 7 -9.32 -2.25 -14.15
CA ALA A 7 -9.15 -1.15 -15.10
C ALA A 7 -9.53 0.21 -14.46
N ALA A 8 -10.61 0.25 -13.69
CA ALA A 8 -11.07 1.46 -13.05
C ALA A 8 -10.14 1.90 -11.91
N ALA A 9 -9.74 0.97 -11.03
CA ALA A 9 -8.77 1.28 -9.98
C ALA A 9 -7.40 1.74 -10.53
N LEU A 10 -7.02 1.32 -11.75
CA LEU A 10 -5.79 1.77 -12.43
C LEU A 10 -5.91 3.19 -12.98
N ALA A 11 -7.05 3.54 -13.59
CA ALA A 11 -7.26 4.85 -14.23
C ALA A 11 -7.50 6.00 -13.25
N ARG A 12 -7.97 5.71 -12.03
CA ARG A 12 -8.12 6.72 -10.98
C ARG A 12 -6.77 7.26 -10.54
N ASP A 13 -6.62 8.58 -10.51
CA ASP A 13 -5.47 9.33 -9.98
C ASP A 13 -5.72 9.82 -8.54
N ASP A 14 -6.98 10.05 -8.17
CA ASP A 14 -7.46 10.59 -6.89
C ASP A 14 -7.23 9.71 -5.64
N LEU A 15 -6.69 8.50 -5.81
CA LEU A 15 -6.44 7.54 -4.73
C LEU A 15 -5.02 7.65 -4.16
N TRP A 16 -4.92 7.86 -2.85
CA TRP A 16 -3.66 7.79 -2.09
C TRP A 16 -3.11 6.36 -2.07
N CYS A 17 -1.80 6.20 -1.83
CA CYS A 17 -1.13 4.88 -1.83
C CYS A 17 -1.80 3.80 -0.96
N GLY A 18 -2.41 4.19 0.17
CA GLY A 18 -3.15 3.27 1.05
C GLY A 18 -4.50 2.87 0.46
N GLU A 19 -5.29 3.85 0.02
CA GLU A 19 -6.59 3.66 -0.65
C GLU A 19 -6.43 2.80 -1.91
N ARG A 20 -5.44 3.08 -2.76
CA ARG A 20 -5.15 2.33 -3.99
C ARG A 20 -4.83 0.86 -3.72
N LEU A 21 -4.05 0.55 -2.66
CA LEU A 21 -3.81 -0.83 -2.24
C LEU A 21 -5.09 -1.55 -1.76
N VAL A 22 -6.01 -0.83 -1.13
CA VAL A 22 -7.33 -1.37 -0.76
C VAL A 22 -8.20 -1.59 -2.00
N ALA A 23 -8.29 -0.60 -2.90
CA ALA A 23 -9.05 -0.69 -4.15
C ALA A 23 -8.55 -1.86 -5.03
N PHE A 24 -7.24 -1.99 -5.24
CA PHE A 24 -6.64 -3.12 -5.95
C PHE A 24 -6.93 -4.47 -5.27
N SER A 25 -6.87 -4.52 -3.94
CA SER A 25 -7.21 -5.73 -3.19
C SER A 25 -8.67 -6.12 -3.38
N LEU A 26 -9.62 -5.19 -3.23
CA LEU A 26 -11.05 -5.45 -3.41
C LEU A 26 -11.39 -5.81 -4.87
N ALA A 27 -10.83 -5.10 -5.86
CA ALA A 27 -10.99 -5.41 -7.28
C ALA A 27 -10.52 -6.83 -7.63
N SER A 28 -9.42 -7.31 -7.05
CA SER A 28 -8.95 -8.69 -7.24
C SER A 28 -9.88 -9.76 -6.63
N PHE A 29 -10.84 -9.38 -5.79
CA PHE A 29 -11.88 -10.24 -5.23
C PHE A 29 -13.26 -9.96 -5.84
N ALA A 30 -13.37 -9.01 -6.79
CA ALA A 30 -14.62 -8.64 -7.41
C ALA A 30 -15.09 -9.73 -8.38
N ASP A 31 -16.35 -10.12 -8.29
CA ASP A 31 -17.04 -10.90 -9.31
C ASP A 31 -17.39 -10.03 -10.54
N HIS A 32 -18.24 -10.52 -11.44
CA HIS A 32 -18.66 -9.81 -12.64
C HIS A 32 -19.70 -8.71 -12.38
N GLU A 33 -20.29 -8.66 -11.17
CA GLU A 33 -21.25 -7.63 -10.75
C GLU A 33 -20.53 -6.48 -10.01
N ASN A 34 -19.20 -6.40 -10.12
CA ASN A 34 -18.35 -5.49 -9.37
C ASN A 34 -18.52 -5.58 -7.84
N ARG A 35 -18.95 -6.75 -7.32
CA ARG A 35 -19.09 -7.04 -5.89
C ARG A 35 -17.91 -7.88 -5.40
N SER A 36 -17.27 -7.42 -4.34
CA SER A 36 -16.19 -8.15 -3.68
C SER A 36 -16.68 -8.75 -2.36
N ARG A 37 -16.40 -10.04 -2.12
CA ARG A 37 -16.80 -10.75 -0.88
C ARG A 37 -15.61 -11.28 -0.04
N PRO A 38 -14.51 -10.54 0.19
CA PRO A 38 -13.39 -11.05 0.97
C PRO A 38 -13.59 -10.90 2.48
N GLY A 39 -13.08 -11.87 3.24
CA GLY A 39 -12.85 -11.67 4.68
C GLY A 39 -11.76 -10.62 4.92
N THR A 40 -11.95 -9.72 5.90
CA THR A 40 -11.00 -8.62 6.19
C THR A 40 -9.53 -9.06 6.29
N PRO A 41 -9.17 -10.20 6.91
CA PRO A 41 -7.77 -10.63 6.97
C PRO A 41 -7.18 -10.97 5.58
N ALA A 42 -7.98 -11.54 4.68
CA ALA A 42 -7.54 -11.88 3.32
C ALA A 42 -7.35 -10.60 2.48
N ALA A 43 -8.31 -9.67 2.53
CA ALA A 43 -8.21 -8.38 1.85
C ALA A 43 -7.04 -7.52 2.35
N ALA A 44 -6.81 -7.47 3.67
CA ALA A 44 -5.65 -6.79 4.26
C ALA A 44 -4.32 -7.43 3.86
N GLY A 45 -4.25 -8.77 3.90
CA GLY A 45 -3.07 -9.53 3.46
C GLY A 45 -2.74 -9.32 1.99
N ARG A 46 -3.75 -9.29 1.11
CA ARG A 46 -3.61 -9.03 -0.33
C ARG A 46 -3.27 -7.57 -0.65
N ALA A 47 -3.77 -6.61 0.13
CA ALA A 47 -3.30 -5.22 0.10
C ALA A 47 -1.86 -5.06 0.64
N GLY A 48 -1.31 -6.06 1.35
CA GLY A 48 0.00 -5.96 2.01
C GLY A 48 0.00 -5.00 3.22
N LEU A 49 -1.16 -4.76 3.81
CA LEU A 49 -1.39 -3.80 4.90
C LEU A 49 -1.71 -4.51 6.22
N ALA A 50 -1.39 -3.85 7.34
CA ALA A 50 -1.93 -4.25 8.64
C ALA A 50 -3.45 -4.04 8.68
N ARG A 51 -4.18 -4.89 9.41
CA ARG A 51 -5.66 -4.86 9.47
C ARG A 51 -6.22 -3.47 9.81
N SER A 52 -5.61 -2.75 10.75
CA SER A 52 -6.02 -1.39 11.14
C SER A 52 -5.88 -0.39 9.99
N ARG A 53 -4.74 -0.40 9.27
CA ARG A 53 -4.51 0.45 8.10
C ARG A 53 -5.41 0.10 6.93
N PHE A 54 -5.69 -1.19 6.71
CA PHE A 54 -6.65 -1.63 5.70
C PHE A 54 -8.05 -1.10 5.99
N LEU A 55 -8.53 -1.22 7.24
CA LEU A 55 -9.84 -0.70 7.64
C LEU A 55 -9.91 0.83 7.51
N ALA A 56 -8.93 1.56 8.04
CA ALA A 56 -8.91 3.02 7.93
C ALA A 56 -8.95 3.52 6.46
N ALA A 57 -8.18 2.91 5.57
CA ALA A 57 -8.20 3.26 4.14
C ALA A 57 -9.48 2.79 3.42
N ARG A 58 -10.08 1.67 3.82
CA ARG A 58 -11.40 1.25 3.35
C ARG A 58 -12.48 2.25 3.77
N ASP A 59 -12.44 2.71 5.02
CA ASP A 59 -13.45 3.59 5.57
C ASP A 59 -13.34 5.01 4.96
N GLN A 60 -12.12 5.42 4.53
CA GLN A 60 -11.92 6.60 3.65
C GLN A 60 -12.57 6.42 2.26
N LEU A 61 -12.40 5.26 1.61
CA LEU A 61 -13.06 4.97 0.34
C LEU A 61 -14.60 4.95 0.47
N VAL A 62 -15.14 4.49 1.60
CA VAL A 62 -16.59 4.56 1.92
C VAL A 62 -17.04 6.01 2.11
N ALA A 63 -16.29 6.82 2.88
CA ALA A 63 -16.60 8.24 3.07
C ALA A 63 -16.60 9.05 1.76
N ARG A 64 -15.80 8.62 0.78
CA ARG A 64 -15.75 9.18 -0.58
C ARG A 64 -16.76 8.55 -1.55
N SER A 65 -17.64 7.66 -1.08
CA SER A 65 -18.63 6.90 -1.88
C SER A 65 -18.03 6.08 -3.03
N LEU A 66 -16.74 5.73 -2.96
CA LEU A 66 -16.07 4.94 -4.00
C LEU A 66 -16.36 3.44 -3.85
N ILE A 67 -16.57 2.98 -2.62
CA ILE A 67 -17.02 1.62 -2.29
C ILE A 67 -18.19 1.68 -1.32
N VAL A 68 -19.10 0.70 -1.40
CA VAL A 68 -20.24 0.58 -0.48
C VAL A 68 -20.17 -0.77 0.21
N VAL A 69 -20.22 -0.79 1.54
CA VAL A 69 -20.34 -2.02 2.31
C VAL A 69 -21.83 -2.36 2.39
N GLU A 70 -22.30 -3.24 1.52
CA GLU A 70 -23.69 -3.69 1.46
C GLU A 70 -24.01 -4.56 2.68
N ASP A 71 -23.20 -5.60 2.89
CA ASP A 71 -23.32 -6.51 4.03
C ASP A 71 -22.12 -6.33 4.98
N ALA A 72 -22.37 -5.79 6.16
CA ALA A 72 -21.39 -5.78 7.24
C ALA A 72 -21.27 -7.18 7.85
N ALA A 73 -20.08 -7.78 7.79
CA ALA A 73 -19.81 -9.08 8.39
C ALA A 73 -19.87 -9.03 9.93
N SER A 74 -21.02 -9.34 10.52
CA SER A 74 -21.15 -9.53 11.96
C SER A 74 -20.67 -10.93 12.36
N GLY A 75 -19.55 -11.02 13.08
CA GLY A 75 -19.06 -12.25 13.73
C GLY A 75 -17.83 -12.90 13.10
N ARG A 76 -17.33 -13.95 13.77
CA ARG A 76 -16.11 -14.67 13.35
C ARG A 76 -16.37 -15.50 12.09
N GLY A 77 -15.55 -15.29 11.05
CA GLY A 77 -15.58 -16.10 9.82
C GLY A 77 -16.55 -15.62 8.73
N ARG A 78 -17.32 -14.55 8.97
CA ARG A 78 -18.12 -13.91 7.91
C ARG A 78 -17.25 -12.98 7.06
N ALA A 79 -17.59 -12.87 5.77
CA ALA A 79 -17.02 -11.91 4.83
C ALA A 79 -18.03 -10.80 4.56
N SER A 80 -17.54 -9.58 4.32
CA SER A 80 -18.41 -8.46 3.96
C SER A 80 -18.63 -8.46 2.45
N THR A 81 -19.88 -8.23 2.02
CA THR A 81 -20.16 -7.86 0.63
C THR A 81 -19.85 -6.38 0.48
N VAL A 82 -18.94 -6.04 -0.43
CA VAL A 82 -18.53 -4.67 -0.73
C VAL A 82 -18.65 -4.44 -2.23
N ALA A 83 -19.64 -3.64 -2.63
CA ALA A 83 -19.82 -3.16 -3.99
C ALA A 83 -18.77 -2.09 -4.32
N LEU A 84 -18.40 -2.01 -5.60
CA LEU A 84 -17.38 -1.09 -6.11
C LEU A 84 -17.98 -0.12 -7.15
N PRO A 85 -18.80 0.88 -6.76
CA PRO A 85 -19.36 1.87 -7.69
C PRO A 85 -18.33 2.54 -8.60
N PHE A 86 -17.07 2.71 -8.17
CA PHE A 86 -16.02 3.23 -9.04
C PHE A 86 -15.78 2.39 -10.31
N ALA A 87 -16.13 1.11 -10.31
CA ALA A 87 -16.02 0.21 -11.46
C ALA A 87 -17.18 0.38 -12.46
N GLU A 88 -18.34 0.83 -11.99
CA GLU A 88 -19.54 1.11 -12.78
C GLU A 88 -19.50 2.54 -13.36
N THR A 89 -18.95 3.50 -12.62
CA THR A 89 -18.87 4.92 -13.02
C THR A 89 -17.58 5.29 -13.76
N GLY A 90 -16.55 4.46 -13.66
CA GLY A 90 -15.20 4.76 -14.18
C GLY A 90 -14.44 5.82 -13.36
N PRO A 91 -13.39 6.44 -13.94
CA PRO A 91 -12.84 6.20 -15.29
C PRO A 91 -12.27 4.79 -15.43
N TRP A 92 -12.08 4.31 -16.67
CA TRP A 92 -11.45 3.01 -16.94
C TRP A 92 -10.13 3.16 -17.68
N TRP A 93 -9.23 2.19 -17.49
CA TRP A 93 -7.96 2.15 -18.18
C TRP A 93 -8.12 1.64 -19.62
N GLU A 94 -7.60 2.40 -20.58
CA GLU A 94 -7.52 1.98 -21.98
C GLU A 94 -6.40 0.96 -22.19
N GLY A 95 -6.79 -0.31 -22.35
CA GLY A 95 -5.91 -1.42 -22.69
C GLY A 95 -6.43 -2.76 -22.14
N GLU A 96 -5.80 -3.86 -22.56
CA GLU A 96 -6.08 -5.17 -21.99
C GLU A 96 -5.57 -5.27 -20.55
N ILE A 97 -6.32 -6.00 -19.71
CA ILE A 97 -6.01 -6.18 -18.28
C ILE A 97 -5.79 -7.67 -17.96
N ASN A 98 -4.56 -8.00 -17.59
CA ASN A 98 -4.18 -9.32 -17.13
C ASN A 98 -4.53 -9.51 -15.64
N ALA A 99 -5.81 -9.81 -15.40
CA ALA A 99 -6.37 -10.03 -14.08
C ALA A 99 -5.70 -11.20 -13.32
N GLU A 100 -5.25 -12.25 -14.02
CA GLU A 100 -4.61 -13.41 -13.40
C GLU A 100 -3.23 -13.09 -12.84
N ARG A 101 -2.40 -12.37 -13.62
CA ARG A 101 -1.07 -11.95 -13.18
C ARG A 101 -1.15 -10.86 -12.11
N PHE A 102 -2.14 -9.96 -12.20
CA PHE A 102 -2.48 -9.02 -11.14
C PHE A 102 -2.83 -9.72 -9.81
N GLU A 103 -3.69 -10.73 -9.84
CA GLU A 103 -4.06 -11.49 -8.65
C GLU A 103 -2.87 -12.30 -8.10
N SER A 104 -2.07 -12.93 -8.96
CA SER A 104 -0.91 -13.70 -8.51
C SER A 104 0.15 -12.79 -7.88
N ALA A 105 0.41 -11.61 -8.46
CA ALA A 105 1.23 -10.57 -7.87
C ALA A 105 0.75 -10.18 -6.46
N LEU A 106 -0.51 -9.76 -6.30
CA LEU A 106 -1.03 -9.33 -4.99
C LEU A 106 -1.12 -10.46 -3.95
N GLY A 107 -1.41 -11.69 -4.39
CA GLY A 107 -1.57 -12.85 -3.52
C GLY A 107 -0.27 -13.50 -3.04
N TYR A 108 0.81 -13.43 -3.84
CA TYR A 108 2.03 -14.20 -3.61
C TYR A 108 3.30 -13.34 -3.45
N SER A 109 3.30 -12.08 -3.88
CA SER A 109 4.42 -11.15 -3.68
C SER A 109 4.75 -10.93 -2.20
N ARG A 110 6.03 -10.74 -1.92
CA ARG A 110 6.58 -10.33 -0.62
C ARG A 110 6.72 -8.81 -0.50
N SER A 111 6.71 -8.08 -1.63
CA SER A 111 6.76 -6.62 -1.67
C SER A 111 5.60 -5.97 -0.91
N ARG A 112 5.83 -4.75 -0.40
CA ARG A 112 4.89 -3.95 0.39
C ARG A 112 4.93 -2.48 -0.04
N GLY A 113 3.88 -1.73 0.26
CA GLY A 113 3.81 -0.30 -0.02
C GLY A 113 3.98 0.01 -1.52
N PRO A 114 4.76 1.05 -1.89
CA PRO A 114 4.92 1.45 -3.29
C PRO A 114 5.49 0.37 -4.22
N ALA A 115 6.31 -0.56 -3.71
CA ALA A 115 6.80 -1.69 -4.50
C ALA A 115 5.66 -2.67 -4.86
N ARG A 116 4.71 -2.92 -3.94
CA ARG A 116 3.51 -3.71 -4.23
C ARG A 116 2.58 -3.01 -5.22
N LEU A 117 2.41 -1.69 -5.10
CA LEU A 117 1.63 -0.90 -6.06
C LEU A 117 2.21 -1.00 -7.47
N LEU A 118 3.51 -0.74 -7.61
CA LEU A 118 4.19 -0.80 -8.91
C LEU A 118 4.12 -2.20 -9.51
N LEU A 119 4.39 -3.25 -8.71
CA LEU A 119 4.28 -4.64 -9.16
C LEU A 119 2.85 -4.98 -9.61
N ALA A 120 1.83 -4.58 -8.86
CA ALA A 120 0.44 -4.85 -9.20
C ALA A 120 0.05 -4.15 -10.51
N VAL A 121 0.38 -2.87 -10.67
CA VAL A 121 0.16 -2.12 -11.92
C VAL A 121 0.83 -2.80 -13.10
N MET A 122 2.12 -3.09 -13.00
CA MET A 122 2.86 -3.73 -14.10
C MET A 122 2.32 -5.12 -14.40
N ALA A 123 1.89 -5.89 -13.39
CA ALA A 123 1.28 -7.21 -13.59
C ALA A 123 -0.11 -7.14 -14.25
N ALA A 124 -0.91 -6.09 -13.99
CA ALA A 124 -2.18 -5.87 -14.70
C ALA A 124 -1.99 -5.44 -16.15
N LEU A 125 -0.91 -4.72 -16.45
CA LEU A 125 -0.55 -4.22 -17.79
C LEU A 125 0.33 -5.19 -18.59
N ALA A 126 0.56 -6.40 -18.07
CA ALA A 126 1.39 -7.39 -18.73
C ALA A 126 0.60 -8.22 -19.74
N ASP A 127 1.22 -8.57 -20.87
CA ASP A 127 0.66 -9.53 -21.83
C ASP A 127 0.47 -10.93 -21.21
N GLU A 128 -0.08 -11.88 -21.99
CA GLU A 128 -0.29 -13.26 -21.54
C GLU A 128 1.02 -13.96 -21.10
N GLN A 129 2.15 -13.60 -21.71
CA GLN A 129 3.47 -14.12 -21.34
C GLN A 129 4.04 -13.44 -20.08
N GLY A 130 3.42 -12.34 -19.63
CA GLY A 130 3.82 -11.56 -18.48
C GLY A 130 4.81 -10.43 -18.82
N ARG A 131 4.87 -9.96 -20.07
CA ARG A 131 5.74 -8.83 -20.46
C ARG A 131 4.97 -7.51 -20.47
N VAL A 132 5.63 -6.44 -20.05
CA VAL A 132 5.12 -5.08 -20.18
C VAL A 132 5.99 -4.34 -21.17
N GLU A 133 5.47 -4.10 -22.36
CA GLU A 133 6.11 -3.36 -23.45
C GLU A 133 5.23 -2.16 -23.84
N GLY A 134 5.77 -1.17 -24.56
CA GLY A 134 5.02 0.04 -24.96
C GLY A 134 4.69 1.05 -23.85
N VAL A 135 4.75 0.68 -22.56
CA VAL A 135 4.37 1.56 -21.45
C VAL A 135 5.53 2.48 -21.00
N THR A 136 5.30 3.79 -21.01
CA THR A 136 6.26 4.78 -20.50
C THR A 136 6.37 4.74 -18.97
N THR A 137 7.54 5.13 -18.45
CA THR A 137 7.75 5.28 -17.00
C THR A 137 6.73 6.22 -16.34
N GLU A 138 6.29 7.27 -17.05
CA GLU A 138 5.33 8.25 -16.53
C GLU A 138 3.92 7.65 -16.42
N ARG A 139 3.49 6.86 -17.42
CA ARG A 139 2.22 6.13 -17.39
C ARG A 139 2.20 5.06 -16.28
N LEU A 140 3.33 4.40 -16.01
CA LEU A 140 3.47 3.51 -14.84
C LEU A 140 3.39 4.26 -13.50
N CYS A 141 4.03 5.42 -13.38
CA CYS A 141 3.99 6.25 -12.17
C CYS A 141 2.57 6.75 -11.86
N ALA A 142 1.83 7.19 -12.89
CA ALA A 142 0.44 7.64 -12.78
C ALA A 142 -0.49 6.51 -12.30
N ALA A 143 -0.49 5.36 -12.99
CA ALA A 143 -1.32 4.21 -12.63
C ALA A 143 -1.04 3.66 -11.22
N ALA A 144 0.21 3.75 -10.76
CA ALA A 144 0.60 3.36 -9.40
C ALA A 144 0.35 4.44 -8.35
N GLY A 145 0.02 5.68 -8.75
CA GLY A 145 -0.12 6.82 -7.84
C GLY A 145 1.18 7.17 -7.10
N VAL A 146 2.34 7.04 -7.75
CA VAL A 146 3.67 7.26 -7.13
C VAL A 146 4.49 8.32 -7.85
N ALA A 147 5.18 9.16 -7.08
CA ALA A 147 6.17 10.10 -7.62
C ALA A 147 7.43 9.38 -8.14
N ASP A 148 8.13 9.96 -9.12
CA ASP A 148 9.34 9.40 -9.74
C ASP A 148 10.42 8.93 -8.72
N ARG A 149 10.69 9.72 -7.68
CA ARG A 149 11.64 9.32 -6.61
C ARG A 149 11.21 8.03 -5.90
N THR A 150 9.91 7.84 -5.71
CA THR A 150 9.31 6.65 -5.09
C THR A 150 9.31 5.48 -6.06
N TYR A 151 8.98 5.72 -7.34
CA TYR A 151 9.10 4.73 -8.42
C TYR A 151 10.54 4.19 -8.53
N ARG A 152 11.57 5.04 -8.57
CA ARG A 152 12.98 4.60 -8.65
C ARG A 152 13.37 3.70 -7.48
N ARG A 153 12.95 4.04 -6.26
CA ARG A 153 13.17 3.20 -5.06
C ARG A 153 12.43 1.87 -5.13
N ALA A 154 11.16 1.89 -5.55
CA ALA A 154 10.35 0.69 -5.74
C ALA A 154 10.93 -0.23 -6.82
N ARG A 155 11.34 0.33 -7.97
CA ARG A 155 12.04 -0.36 -9.07
C ARG A 155 13.30 -1.06 -8.59
N THR A 156 14.17 -0.38 -7.84
CA THR A 156 15.39 -1.00 -7.29
C THR A 156 15.06 -2.14 -6.32
N ALA A 157 14.03 -2.00 -5.48
CA ALA A 157 13.60 -3.07 -4.58
C ALA A 157 13.03 -4.29 -5.34
N LEU A 158 12.21 -4.06 -6.37
CA LEU A 158 11.63 -5.13 -7.19
C LEU A 158 12.70 -5.89 -7.98
N LEU A 159 13.64 -5.19 -8.61
CA LEU A 159 14.79 -5.78 -9.29
C LEU A 159 15.67 -6.60 -8.30
N GLY A 160 15.94 -6.05 -7.12
CA GLY A 160 16.71 -6.75 -6.08
C GLY A 160 16.00 -7.97 -5.48
N SER A 161 14.67 -8.02 -5.55
CA SER A 161 13.86 -9.17 -5.10
C SER A 161 13.60 -10.23 -6.18
N GLY A 162 13.87 -9.91 -7.46
CA GLY A 162 13.51 -10.76 -8.60
C GLY A 162 12.01 -10.84 -8.92
N GLU A 163 11.16 -10.02 -8.28
CA GLU A 163 9.72 -9.95 -8.60
C GLU A 163 9.42 -9.20 -9.90
N VAL A 164 10.40 -8.45 -10.45
CA VAL A 164 10.36 -7.86 -11.79
C VAL A 164 11.74 -8.00 -12.43
N VAL A 165 11.79 -8.35 -13.72
CA VAL A 165 13.03 -8.41 -14.51
C VAL A 165 12.99 -7.33 -15.60
N LEU A 166 14.08 -6.59 -15.78
CA LEU A 166 14.24 -5.65 -16.90
C LEU A 166 14.80 -6.41 -18.10
N ARG A 167 14.05 -6.49 -19.21
CA ARG A 167 14.50 -7.13 -20.46
C ARG A 167 15.12 -6.12 -21.42
N SER A 168 14.54 -4.94 -21.54
CA SER A 168 15.05 -3.85 -22.39
C SER A 168 14.76 -2.51 -21.74
N GLY A 169 15.67 -1.55 -21.89
CA GLY A 169 15.47 -0.20 -21.36
C GLY A 169 16.75 0.55 -21.02
N SER A 170 17.02 1.63 -21.74
CA SER A 170 17.96 2.66 -21.32
C SER A 170 17.30 3.51 -20.24
N GLY A 171 17.75 3.35 -18.99
CA GLY A 171 17.08 3.95 -17.83
C GLY A 171 16.97 5.47 -17.90
N GLY A 172 15.76 5.99 -18.13
CA GLY A 172 15.49 7.42 -18.26
C GLY A 172 13.99 7.75 -18.24
N ARG A 173 13.67 9.04 -18.09
CA ARG A 173 12.30 9.57 -18.27
C ARG A 173 11.90 9.47 -19.75
N GLY A 174 10.61 9.29 -20.03
CA GLY A 174 10.09 9.19 -21.41
C GLY A 174 10.43 7.90 -22.17
N HIS A 175 11.28 7.04 -21.60
CA HIS A 175 11.68 5.79 -22.25
C HIS A 175 10.68 4.66 -21.95
N THR A 176 10.36 3.91 -22.99
CA THR A 176 9.63 2.64 -22.94
C THR A 176 10.60 1.54 -22.51
N ASN A 177 10.41 1.00 -21.31
CA ASN A 177 11.19 -0.14 -20.81
C ASN A 177 10.38 -1.42 -21.06
N GLY A 178 11.00 -2.45 -21.62
CA GLY A 178 10.45 -3.79 -21.68
C GLY A 178 10.71 -4.54 -20.39
N TRP A 179 9.65 -4.90 -19.68
CA TRP A 179 9.70 -5.60 -18.40
C TRP A 179 9.17 -7.02 -18.52
N GLU A 180 9.61 -7.89 -17.63
CA GLU A 180 9.03 -9.20 -17.41
C GLU A 180 8.55 -9.37 -15.96
N ILE A 181 7.35 -9.95 -15.89
CA ILE A 181 6.49 -10.42 -14.82
C ILE A 181 6.68 -11.86 -14.28
N PRO A 182 7.79 -12.35 -13.71
CA PRO A 182 7.88 -13.76 -13.29
C PRO A 182 6.69 -14.18 -12.41
N ASP A 183 5.91 -15.21 -12.81
CA ASP A 183 4.74 -15.63 -12.03
C ASP A 183 5.19 -16.07 -10.62
N PRO A 184 4.78 -15.37 -9.55
CA PRO A 184 5.19 -15.72 -8.19
C PRO A 184 4.65 -17.09 -7.74
N ARG A 185 3.69 -17.70 -8.46
CA ARG A 185 3.27 -19.09 -8.25
C ARG A 185 4.37 -20.07 -8.66
N ALA A 186 5.01 -19.88 -9.80
CA ALA A 186 6.07 -20.75 -10.32
C ALA A 186 7.28 -20.80 -9.38
N ASN A 187 7.73 -19.64 -8.90
CA ASN A 187 8.85 -19.54 -7.95
C ASN A 187 8.57 -20.22 -6.59
N ARG A 188 7.30 -20.43 -6.21
CA ARG A 188 6.95 -21.01 -4.90
C ARG A 188 7.06 -22.53 -4.87
N VAL A 189 6.97 -23.22 -6.01
CA VAL A 189 7.21 -24.67 -6.11
C VAL A 189 8.64 -25.00 -5.69
N ALA A 190 9.60 -24.12 -6.03
CA ALA A 190 11.00 -24.25 -5.64
C ALA A 190 11.33 -23.77 -4.21
N THR A 191 10.40 -23.10 -3.51
CA THR A 191 10.69 -22.52 -2.18
C THR A 191 9.48 -22.53 -1.24
N ALA A 192 8.85 -23.71 -1.12
CA ALA A 192 8.06 -24.04 0.06
C ALA A 192 8.97 -24.69 1.11
N PRO A 193 9.49 -23.96 2.12
CA PRO A 193 9.98 -24.63 3.32
C PRO A 193 8.77 -25.38 3.90
N ALA A 194 8.83 -26.70 3.92
CA ALA A 194 7.80 -27.53 4.50
C ALA A 194 7.56 -27.04 5.93
N ARG A 195 6.39 -26.46 6.19
CA ARG A 195 6.02 -26.06 7.55
C ARG A 195 6.07 -27.32 8.40
N GLY A 196 7.05 -27.38 9.31
CA GLY A 196 7.33 -28.57 10.10
C GLY A 196 6.03 -29.12 10.67
N ARG A 197 5.62 -30.29 10.18
CA ARG A 197 4.42 -30.98 10.65
C ARG A 197 4.59 -31.14 12.14
N ARG A 198 3.72 -30.50 12.95
CA ARG A 198 3.70 -30.75 14.39
C ARG A 198 3.39 -32.23 14.58
N VAL A 199 4.42 -33.01 14.88
CA VAL A 199 4.29 -34.39 15.33
C VAL A 199 3.67 -34.29 16.73
N PRO A 200 2.49 -34.89 16.98
CA PRO A 200 1.98 -34.97 18.33
C PRO A 200 2.98 -35.78 19.16
N PRO A 201 3.32 -35.36 20.40
CA PRO A 201 4.20 -36.14 21.24
C PRO A 201 3.59 -37.53 21.50
N ALA A 202 4.44 -38.54 21.63
CA ALA A 202 3.98 -39.92 21.85
C ALA A 202 3.06 -40.00 23.08
N PRO A 203 1.98 -40.83 23.05
CA PRO A 203 1.07 -40.98 24.17
C PRO A 203 1.84 -41.32 25.46
N GLY A 204 1.72 -40.48 26.49
CA GLY A 204 2.42 -40.61 27.77
C GLY A 204 3.60 -39.67 28.00
N ALA A 205 4.06 -38.91 26.99
CA ALA A 205 5.11 -37.91 27.17
C ALA A 205 4.65 -36.74 28.06
N ARG A 206 5.13 -36.70 29.30
CA ARG A 206 4.88 -35.59 30.24
C ARG A 206 5.73 -34.37 29.84
N PRO A 207 5.19 -33.14 29.91
CA PRO A 207 5.99 -31.94 29.66
C PRO A 207 7.07 -31.78 30.75
N LEU A 208 8.30 -31.47 30.34
CA LEU A 208 9.41 -31.20 31.25
C LEU A 208 9.12 -29.94 32.07
N MET A 209 8.91 -30.10 33.38
CA MET A 209 8.89 -29.00 34.33
C MET A 209 10.32 -28.54 34.58
N ALA A 210 10.66 -27.32 34.15
CA ALA A 210 11.95 -26.71 34.42
C ALA A 210 12.04 -26.35 35.91
N THR A 211 12.78 -27.14 36.69
CA THR A 211 13.15 -26.79 38.07
C THR A 211 14.14 -25.64 38.05
N VAL A 212 13.67 -24.45 38.45
CA VAL A 212 14.56 -23.32 38.73
C VAL A 212 15.37 -23.65 39.98
N ALA A 213 16.67 -23.90 39.81
CA ALA A 213 17.59 -24.06 40.94
C ALA A 213 17.85 -22.69 41.58
N VAL A 214 17.64 -22.60 42.90
CA VAL A 214 18.06 -21.45 43.71
C VAL A 214 19.52 -21.67 44.11
N PRO A 215 20.46 -20.79 43.74
CA PRO A 215 21.85 -20.91 44.19
C PRO A 215 21.96 -20.54 45.67
N VAL A 216 22.53 -21.45 46.46
CA VAL A 216 22.94 -21.21 47.86
C VAL A 216 24.38 -20.69 47.87
N ALA A 217 24.71 -19.83 48.85
CA ALA A 217 25.95 -19.05 48.87
C ALA A 217 27.15 -19.74 49.56
N GLY A 218 28.36 -19.30 49.18
CA GLY A 218 29.67 -19.74 49.70
C GLY A 218 30.64 -20.03 48.52
N GLU A 219 31.89 -19.57 48.47
CA GLU A 219 32.72 -18.79 49.41
C GLU A 219 33.59 -17.73 48.67
N ARG A 220 34.38 -16.97 49.43
CA ARG A 220 35.19 -15.82 49.00
C ARG A 220 36.49 -16.22 48.27
N GLN A 221 36.96 -15.37 47.34
CA GLN A 221 38.29 -14.75 47.44
C GLN A 221 38.46 -13.57 46.48
N ASP A 222 39.41 -12.69 46.82
CA ASP A 222 39.55 -11.31 46.32
C ASP A 222 40.15 -11.18 44.91
N LEU A 223 39.88 -10.05 44.25
CA LEU A 223 40.90 -9.13 43.71
C LEU A 223 40.27 -7.82 43.22
N ASP A 224 41.09 -6.77 43.14
CA ASP A 224 40.69 -5.36 43.35
C ASP A 224 40.09 -4.55 42.17
N ALA A 225 39.53 -3.40 42.59
CA ALA A 225 39.54 -2.08 41.94
C ALA A 225 38.35 -1.64 41.06
N VAL A 226 37.58 -0.66 41.55
CA VAL A 226 37.34 0.72 41.01
C VAL A 226 36.51 1.51 42.07
N PRO A 227 36.76 2.81 42.35
CA PRO A 227 36.18 3.50 43.51
C PRO A 227 34.78 4.11 43.32
N ALA A 228 34.16 4.49 44.45
CA ALA A 228 32.89 5.21 44.61
C ALA A 228 32.99 6.71 44.18
N GLU A 229 31.97 7.58 44.17
CA GLU A 229 30.65 7.72 44.82
C GLU A 229 29.62 8.29 43.77
N LEU A 230 28.29 8.37 43.95
CA LEU A 230 27.48 8.84 45.07
C LEU A 230 26.13 8.09 45.26
N ALA A 231 25.69 8.05 46.51
CA ALA A 231 24.33 7.67 46.95
C ALA A 231 23.37 8.89 46.93
N ALA A 232 22.09 8.87 47.34
CA ALA A 232 21.28 7.85 48.01
C ALA A 232 19.76 8.09 47.78
N ASP A 233 18.97 7.21 48.41
CA ASP A 233 17.58 7.37 48.88
C ASP A 233 16.37 7.27 47.91
N ALA A 234 15.25 6.65 48.32
CA ALA A 234 15.01 5.58 49.32
C ALA A 234 13.54 5.09 49.24
N ARG A 235 13.28 3.84 49.66
CA ARG A 235 11.95 3.23 49.99
C ARG A 235 10.97 3.07 48.80
N GLY A 236 10.41 1.90 48.47
CA GLY A 236 10.54 0.56 49.04
C GLY A 236 9.28 0.08 49.79
N ARG A 237 8.41 -0.67 49.09
CA ARG A 237 7.74 -1.89 49.61
C ARG A 237 6.93 -2.60 48.52
N ALA A 238 7.04 -3.92 48.48
CA ALA A 238 6.18 -4.80 47.69
C ALA A 238 5.27 -5.61 48.62
N ALA A 239 3.97 -5.62 48.33
CA ALA A 239 2.94 -6.57 48.79
C ALA A 239 1.60 -6.13 48.17
N GLY A 240 0.70 -6.98 47.70
CA GLY A 240 0.77 -8.41 47.43
C GLY A 240 -0.45 -8.80 46.57
N ALA A 241 -0.30 -9.70 45.61
CA ALA A 241 -1.39 -10.07 44.70
C ALA A 241 -2.35 -11.06 45.36
N VAL A 242 -3.56 -10.61 45.70
CA VAL A 242 -4.68 -11.46 46.16
C VAL A 242 -5.87 -11.29 45.22
N LYS A 243 -6.65 -12.37 45.08
CA LYS A 243 -7.54 -12.68 43.95
C LYS A 243 -9.02 -12.51 44.32
N GLY A 244 -9.77 -11.80 43.48
CA GLY A 244 -11.24 -11.62 43.53
C GLY A 244 -11.63 -10.34 42.77
N GLY A 245 -12.82 -10.20 42.18
CA GLY A 245 -13.96 -11.12 42.12
C GLY A 245 -15.27 -10.33 42.04
N GLN A 246 -15.91 -10.33 40.86
CA GLN A 246 -17.27 -9.90 40.54
C GLN A 246 -17.60 -8.40 40.31
N ASP A 247 -18.33 -8.25 39.19
CA ASP A 247 -19.15 -7.17 38.65
C ASP A 247 -19.79 -6.14 39.59
N ARG A 248 -19.91 -4.90 39.08
CA ARG A 248 -21.22 -4.27 38.85
C ARG A 248 -21.18 -3.15 37.80
N THR A 249 -22.08 -3.23 36.84
CA THR A 249 -22.47 -2.16 35.91
C THR A 249 -23.39 -1.16 36.62
N VAL A 250 -23.22 0.16 36.39
CA VAL A 250 -24.20 1.08 35.77
C VAL A 250 -23.65 2.52 35.66
N SER A 251 -23.88 3.15 34.51
CA SER A 251 -24.09 4.61 34.33
C SER A 251 -25.61 4.79 34.07
N PRO A 252 -26.26 5.97 34.21
CA PRO A 252 -25.81 7.28 33.71
C PRO A 252 -26.15 8.52 34.59
N GLU A 253 -25.75 9.73 34.16
CA GLU A 253 -26.66 10.84 33.80
C GLU A 253 -25.94 12.18 33.52
N THR A 254 -26.49 12.94 32.57
CA THR A 254 -26.22 14.37 32.26
C THR A 254 -27.47 14.86 31.50
N PRO A 255 -28.05 16.03 31.81
CA PRO A 255 -27.90 17.20 30.91
C PRO A 255 -27.94 18.57 31.64
N ALA A 256 -27.38 19.67 31.10
CA ALA A 256 -28.07 20.76 30.36
C ALA A 256 -27.19 22.04 30.42
N GLN A 257 -27.32 23.16 29.68
CA GLN A 257 -27.94 23.55 28.38
C GLN A 257 -27.26 24.89 27.95
N THR A 258 -26.62 25.00 26.77
CA THR A 258 -27.05 25.81 25.58
C THR A 258 -26.77 27.35 25.71
N PRO A 259 -26.88 28.20 24.65
CA PRO A 259 -25.84 28.50 23.65
C PRO A 259 -25.39 29.99 23.59
N ALA A 260 -24.48 30.33 22.65
CA ALA A 260 -24.38 31.68 22.07
C ALA A 260 -23.90 31.64 20.60
N GLU A 261 -24.53 32.45 19.74
CA GLU A 261 -24.16 32.65 18.32
C GLU A 261 -23.31 33.92 18.12
N THR A 262 -22.39 33.86 17.14
CA THR A 262 -21.98 34.83 16.08
C THR A 262 -22.37 36.33 16.25
N PRO A 263 -21.56 37.35 15.85
CA PRO A 263 -20.58 37.31 14.75
C PRO A 263 -19.24 38.09 14.96
N ALA A 264 -18.36 38.04 13.95
CA ALA A 264 -17.26 39.00 13.78
C ALA A 264 -17.75 40.28 13.08
N PRO A 265 -17.15 41.44 13.39
CA PRO A 265 -16.32 42.06 12.36
C PRO A 265 -15.08 42.76 12.93
N ASP A 266 -13.98 42.76 12.17
CA ASP A 266 -13.23 44.01 12.01
C ASP A 266 -12.42 44.02 10.71
N ALA A 267 -12.21 45.22 10.16
CA ALA A 267 -11.75 45.38 8.79
C ALA A 267 -10.51 46.28 8.68
N ARG A 268 -9.64 45.91 7.72
CA ARG A 268 -8.94 46.83 6.79
C ARG A 268 -7.64 47.52 7.26
N ALA A 269 -6.51 46.87 6.97
CA ALA A 269 -5.33 47.47 6.33
C ALA A 269 -4.45 46.35 5.74
N GLY A 270 -4.03 46.33 4.46
CA GLY A 270 -4.33 47.22 3.33
C GLY A 270 -4.16 46.49 1.97
N ARG A 271 -4.44 47.18 0.86
CA ARG A 271 -4.09 46.76 -0.51
C ARG A 271 -2.58 47.02 -0.75
N GLU A 272 -1.86 46.46 -1.72
CA GLU A 272 -2.24 45.86 -3.03
C GLU A 272 -1.37 44.63 -3.39
N PRO A 273 -1.85 43.77 -4.31
CA PRO A 273 -0.99 43.00 -5.20
C PRO A 273 -1.22 43.41 -6.67
N ARG A 274 -0.27 44.15 -7.27
CA ARG A 274 -0.21 44.38 -8.73
C ARG A 274 1.24 44.40 -9.23
N THR A 275 1.57 43.40 -10.06
CA THR A 275 2.65 43.49 -11.04
C THR A 275 2.03 43.11 -12.38
N PRO A 276 2.07 43.98 -13.41
CA PRO A 276 1.44 43.70 -14.69
C PRO A 276 2.23 42.71 -15.55
N GLU A 277 1.55 42.11 -16.52
CA GLU A 277 2.09 41.14 -17.47
C GLU A 277 3.23 41.72 -18.36
N PRO A 278 4.13 40.88 -18.88
CA PRO A 278 5.08 41.29 -19.91
C PRO A 278 4.37 41.58 -21.23
N LEU A 279 4.59 42.78 -21.76
CA LEU A 279 4.08 43.22 -23.06
C LEU A 279 4.67 42.40 -24.24
N THR A 280 3.84 42.29 -25.27
CA THR A 280 3.98 41.51 -26.51
C THR A 280 5.29 41.77 -27.28
N PRO A 281 5.88 40.77 -27.97
CA PRO A 281 7.02 40.97 -28.87
C PRO A 281 6.64 41.79 -30.12
N PRO A 282 7.60 42.52 -30.74
CA PRO A 282 7.38 43.15 -32.03
C PRO A 282 7.29 42.11 -33.16
N ALA A 283 6.31 42.29 -34.04
CA ALA A 283 6.06 41.44 -35.21
C ALA A 283 6.70 42.06 -36.49
N PRO A 284 6.37 41.59 -37.71
CA PRO A 284 7.23 40.73 -38.51
C PRO A 284 7.95 41.44 -39.67
N LEU A 285 9.10 40.91 -40.11
CA LEU A 285 9.68 41.28 -41.40
C LEU A 285 9.06 40.47 -42.54
N LYS A 286 8.50 41.17 -43.53
CA LYS A 286 7.94 40.63 -44.79
C LYS A 286 8.99 40.66 -45.91
N GLY A 287 8.96 39.66 -46.78
CA GLY A 287 9.83 39.47 -47.96
C GLY A 287 10.60 38.14 -47.82
N GLY A 288 10.43 37.11 -48.65
CA GLY A 288 10.33 37.10 -50.12
C GLY A 288 11.75 36.88 -50.67
N ALA A 289 12.11 35.83 -51.42
CA ALA A 289 11.34 34.78 -52.12
C ALA A 289 12.15 33.43 -52.14
N PRO A 290 11.71 32.34 -52.81
CA PRO A 290 12.22 30.97 -52.60
C PRO A 290 13.30 30.48 -53.60
N LEU A 291 13.57 29.16 -53.57
CA LEU A 291 14.61 28.34 -54.26
C LEU A 291 15.84 28.12 -53.36
N ILE A 292 16.39 26.91 -53.21
CA ILE A 292 16.66 25.87 -54.23
C ILE A 292 16.21 24.46 -53.78
N VAL A 293 15.62 23.71 -54.72
CA VAL A 293 15.41 22.26 -54.60
C VAL A 293 16.72 21.54 -54.92
N LEU A 294 17.30 20.83 -53.95
CA LEU A 294 18.47 19.98 -54.19
C LEU A 294 18.04 18.63 -54.78
N LEU A 295 18.00 18.56 -56.11
CA LEU A 295 17.75 17.35 -56.87
C LEU A 295 18.79 16.26 -56.53
N SER A 296 18.32 15.09 -56.10
CA SER A 296 19.15 13.89 -55.94
C SER A 296 18.48 12.66 -56.54
N ARG A 297 18.64 12.50 -57.86
CA ARG A 297 18.50 11.25 -58.62
C ARG A 297 19.70 11.23 -59.60
N ARG A 298 20.75 10.41 -59.42
CA ARG A 298 20.85 8.94 -59.55
C ARG A 298 20.25 8.37 -60.85
N ARG A 299 21.18 8.01 -61.75
CA ARG A 299 21.19 6.87 -62.70
C ARG A 299 19.86 6.52 -63.40
N MET A 300 19.82 6.70 -64.72
CA MET A 300 20.37 5.72 -65.68
C MET A 300 20.81 6.44 -66.95
#